data_AF-A0A1J3CF92-F1
#
_entry.id   AF-A0A1J3CF92-F1
#
_cell.length_a   1.000
_cell.length_b   1.000
_cell.length_c   1.000
_cell.angle_alpha   90.00
_cell.angle_beta   90.00
_cell.angle_gamma   90.00
#
_symmetry.space_group_name_H-M   'P 1'
#
loop_
_entity.id
_entity.type
_entity.pdbx_description
1 polymer ?
#
loop_
_entity_poly.entity_id
_entity_poly.type
_entity_poly.pdbx_seq_one_letter_code
_entity_poly.pdbx_strand_id
1 'polypeptide(L)'
;KKPRKVALVNSKKDDKLQEDNAENSESNMCHQCQRNDNAVVRCQNCKRKRYCVPCLKTWYPRIAEEDIARKCPFCWNTCNCRSCLRLDTKMEGINSNLEVSKDEQIQCSKYIVQRLLPYLKEIN
;
A
#
# COMPACT_ATOMS: atom_id res chain seq x y z
N LYS A 1 -19.81 -20.36 42.64
CA LYS A 1 -18.86 -19.82 41.63
C LYS A 1 -19.02 -20.64 40.34
N LYS A 2 -19.70 -20.10 39.32
CA LYS A 2 -19.97 -20.85 38.07
C LYS A 2 -18.69 -20.91 37.21
N PRO A 3 -18.27 -22.09 36.73
CA PRO A 3 -17.06 -22.25 35.94
C PRO A 3 -17.29 -21.87 34.48
N ARG A 4 -16.29 -21.21 33.87
CA ARG A 4 -16.22 -20.94 32.43
C ARG A 4 -16.06 -22.26 31.67
N LYS A 5 -17.01 -22.57 30.79
CA LYS A 5 -16.91 -23.71 29.88
C LYS A 5 -15.96 -23.36 28.74
N VAL A 6 -14.94 -24.20 28.56
CA VAL A 6 -14.12 -24.28 27.35
C VAL A 6 -14.83 -25.24 26.40
N ALA A 7 -14.93 -24.91 25.12
CA ALA A 7 -15.34 -25.85 24.08
C ALA A 7 -14.33 -25.80 22.93
N LEU A 8 -13.76 -26.96 22.64
CA LEU A 8 -12.87 -27.25 21.53
C LEU A 8 -13.67 -27.52 20.25
N VAL A 9 -13.16 -26.98 19.14
CA VAL A 9 -12.94 -27.68 17.84
C VAL A 9 -14.18 -27.95 16.96
N ASN A 10 -14.21 -27.41 15.73
CA ASN A 10 -13.66 -28.11 14.55
C ASN A 10 -13.79 -27.30 13.24
N SER A 11 -12.75 -27.41 12.42
CA SER A 11 -12.68 -26.94 11.04
C SER A 11 -13.62 -27.73 10.13
N LYS A 12 -14.40 -27.04 9.30
CA LYS A 12 -14.82 -27.56 7.98
C LYS A 12 -14.76 -26.43 6.95
N LYS A 13 -14.01 -26.71 5.89
CA LYS A 13 -13.90 -25.91 4.67
C LYS A 13 -15.14 -26.21 3.82
N ASP A 14 -15.82 -25.17 3.36
CA ASP A 14 -16.76 -25.28 2.26
C ASP A 14 -16.37 -24.21 1.23
N ASP A 15 -15.68 -24.68 0.19
CA ASP A 15 -15.45 -23.94 -1.04
C ASP A 15 -16.80 -23.71 -1.73
N LYS A 16 -17.27 -22.46 -1.73
CA LYS A 16 -18.32 -22.03 -2.65
C LYS A 16 -17.90 -20.73 -3.32
N LEU A 17 -17.40 -20.89 -4.54
CA LEU A 17 -17.33 -19.84 -5.55
C LEU A 17 -18.71 -19.17 -5.62
N GLN A 18 -18.77 -17.90 -5.20
CA GLN A 18 -19.83 -16.99 -5.62
C GLN A 18 -19.18 -15.93 -6.48
N GLU A 19 -19.41 -16.08 -7.78
CA GLU A 19 -19.26 -15.03 -8.77
C GLU A 19 -20.13 -13.83 -8.37
N ASP A 20 -19.44 -12.71 -8.22
CA ASP A 20 -19.71 -11.49 -8.95
C ASP A 20 -21.03 -10.78 -8.66
N ASN A 21 -21.09 -10.13 -7.51
CA ASN A 21 -21.68 -8.79 -7.36
C ASN A 21 -21.02 -8.08 -6.17
N ALA A 22 -19.70 -7.88 -6.22
CA ALA A 22 -18.96 -7.09 -5.23
C ALA A 22 -19.15 -5.59 -5.49
N GLU A 23 -20.39 -5.12 -5.44
CA GLU A 23 -20.70 -3.71 -5.41
C GLU A 23 -20.16 -3.09 -4.12
N ASN A 24 -19.01 -2.43 -4.25
CA ASN A 24 -18.66 -1.23 -3.51
C ASN A 24 -18.84 -1.28 -1.97
N SER A 25 -18.44 -2.35 -1.30
CA SER A 25 -18.28 -2.32 0.16
C SER A 25 -17.04 -1.48 0.50
N GLU A 26 -17.23 -0.18 0.66
CA GLU A 26 -16.20 0.71 1.17
C GLU A 26 -15.78 0.23 2.57
N SER A 27 -14.60 -0.38 2.66
CA SER A 27 -14.05 -0.77 3.96
C SER A 27 -13.94 0.45 4.86
N ASN A 28 -14.59 0.39 6.03
CA ASN A 28 -14.49 1.44 7.04
C ASN A 28 -13.17 1.39 7.85
N MET A 29 -12.24 0.54 7.45
CA MET A 29 -10.96 0.36 8.12
C MET A 29 -9.89 1.25 7.49
N CYS A 30 -9.02 1.80 8.33
CA CYS A 30 -7.77 2.39 7.88
C CYS A 30 -6.97 1.35 7.10
N HIS A 31 -6.55 1.68 5.89
CA HIS A 31 -5.79 0.79 5.03
C HIS A 31 -4.46 0.34 5.66
N GLN A 32 -3.81 1.23 6.43
CA GLN A 32 -2.51 0.96 7.06
C GLN A 32 -2.63 0.05 8.29
N CYS A 33 -3.47 0.43 9.27
CA CYS A 33 -3.53 -0.25 10.57
C CYS A 33 -4.74 -1.17 10.76
N GLN A 34 -5.67 -1.18 9.81
CA GLN A 34 -6.91 -1.95 9.87
C GLN A 34 -7.74 -1.65 11.14
N ARG A 35 -7.79 -0.38 11.57
CA ARG A 35 -8.67 0.12 12.65
C ARG A 35 -9.68 1.15 12.12
N ASN A 36 -10.79 1.36 12.82
CA ASN A 36 -11.88 2.26 12.42
C ASN A 36 -12.25 3.33 13.46
N ASP A 37 -11.54 3.39 14.58
CA ASP A 37 -11.78 4.24 15.76
C ASP A 37 -11.11 5.62 15.69
N ASN A 38 -10.46 5.96 14.57
CA ASN A 38 -9.70 7.19 14.39
C ASN A 38 -10.29 8.07 13.28
N ALA A 39 -10.05 9.39 13.36
CA ALA A 39 -10.30 10.32 12.25
C ALA A 39 -9.51 9.89 11.00
N VAL A 40 -10.12 10.03 9.82
CA VAL A 40 -9.58 9.50 8.57
C VAL A 40 -9.60 10.50 7.42
N VAL A 41 -8.66 10.32 6.51
CA VAL A 41 -8.63 10.94 5.18
C VAL A 41 -9.01 9.87 4.14
N ARG A 42 -9.98 10.19 3.27
CA ARG A 42 -10.44 9.31 2.18
C ARG A 42 -9.80 9.72 0.86
N CYS A 43 -9.32 8.74 0.10
CA CYS A 43 -8.77 8.98 -1.23
C CYS A 43 -9.87 9.27 -2.25
N GLN A 44 -9.84 10.44 -2.88
CA GLN A 44 -10.77 10.86 -3.93
C GLN A 44 -10.46 10.19 -5.27
N ASN A 45 -9.20 9.83 -5.54
CA ASN A 45 -8.79 9.15 -6.77
C ASN A 45 -9.36 7.73 -6.88
N CYS A 46 -9.19 6.88 -5.86
CA CYS A 46 -9.72 5.51 -5.91
C CYS A 46 -11.07 5.34 -5.20
N LYS A 47 -11.50 6.31 -4.38
CA LYS A 47 -12.73 6.28 -3.56
C LYS A 47 -12.88 5.08 -2.62
N ARG A 48 -11.87 4.21 -2.54
CA ARG A 48 -11.90 2.94 -1.79
C ARG A 48 -11.00 2.93 -0.56
N LYS A 49 -9.85 3.61 -0.62
CA LYS A 49 -8.86 3.57 0.48
C LYS A 49 -9.04 4.78 1.40
N ARG A 50 -8.96 4.53 2.71
CA ARG A 50 -8.93 5.55 3.77
C ARG A 50 -7.75 5.31 4.70
N TYR A 51 -7.21 6.37 5.28
CA TYR A 51 -6.08 6.29 6.21
C TYR A 51 -6.41 7.11 7.44
N CYS A 52 -6.11 6.60 8.63
CA CYS A 52 -6.25 7.40 9.83
C CYS A 52 -5.12 8.43 9.94
N VAL A 53 -5.45 9.59 10.53
CA VAL A 53 -4.49 10.70 10.73
C VAL A 53 -3.22 10.23 11.46
N PRO A 54 -3.28 9.40 12.53
CA PRO A 54 -2.08 8.86 13.15
C PRO A 54 -1.17 8.11 12.16
N CYS A 55 -1.73 7.24 11.30
CA CYS A 55 -0.93 6.52 10.31
C CYS A 55 -0.31 7.46 9.27
N LEU A 56 -1.02 8.50 8.83
CA LEU A 56 -0.45 9.49 7.91
C LEU A 56 0.70 10.25 8.53
N LYS A 57 0.55 10.73 9.77
CA LYS A 57 1.61 11.44 10.49
C LYS A 57 2.83 10.56 10.74
N THR A 58 2.64 9.28 11.06
CA THR A 58 3.76 8.35 11.30
C THR A 58 4.48 7.96 10.00
N TRP A 59 3.74 7.60 8.96
CA TRP A 59 4.33 6.97 7.76
C TRP A 59 4.56 7.93 6.60
N TYR A 60 3.87 9.08 6.57
CA TYR A 60 3.94 10.08 5.50
C TYR A 60 3.99 11.53 6.05
N PRO A 61 4.89 11.85 7.00
CA PRO A 61 4.90 13.15 7.70
C PRO A 61 5.14 14.37 6.80
N ARG A 62 5.69 14.17 5.60
CA ARG A 62 6.04 15.24 4.65
C ARG A 62 4.96 15.48 3.58
N ILE A 63 3.85 14.75 3.62
CA ILE A 63 2.78 14.88 2.62
C ILE A 63 1.57 15.49 3.31
N ALA A 64 1.03 16.55 2.73
CA ALA A 64 -0.17 17.21 3.23
C ALA A 64 -1.39 16.26 3.15
N GLU A 65 -2.31 16.37 4.11
CA GLU A 65 -3.51 15.52 4.15
C GLU A 65 -4.40 15.75 2.91
N GLU A 66 -4.39 16.96 2.35
CA GLU A 66 -5.09 17.33 1.12
C GLU A 66 -4.54 16.59 -0.10
N ASP A 67 -3.21 16.44 -0.17
CA ASP A 67 -2.56 15.68 -1.23
C ASP A 67 -2.84 14.18 -1.10
N ILE A 68 -2.85 13.65 0.13
CA ILE A 68 -3.26 12.28 0.41
C ILE A 68 -4.74 12.06 0.04
N ALA A 69 -5.60 13.04 0.32
CA ALA A 69 -7.01 13.01 -0.05
C ALA A 69 -7.16 12.99 -1.58
N ARG A 70 -6.39 13.81 -2.31
CA ARG A 70 -6.38 13.81 -3.77
C ARG A 70 -5.91 12.47 -4.33
N LYS A 71 -4.77 11.94 -3.87
CA LYS A 71 -4.22 10.64 -4.30
C LYS A 71 -3.42 9.98 -3.18
N CYS A 72 -3.91 8.84 -2.69
CA CYS A 72 -3.31 8.18 -1.53
C CYS A 72 -2.04 7.37 -1.86
N PRO A 73 -1.25 6.94 -0.86
CA PRO A 73 -0.03 6.16 -1.05
C PRO A 73 -0.21 4.89 -1.88
N PHE A 74 -1.35 4.21 -1.74
CA PHE A 74 -1.70 3.06 -2.59
C PHE A 74 -1.78 3.44 -4.07
N CYS A 75 -2.46 4.53 -4.39
CA CYS A 75 -2.58 5.01 -5.77
C CYS A 75 -1.28 5.60 -6.33
N TRP A 76 -0.34 5.98 -5.47
CA TRP A 76 1.01 6.38 -5.87
C TRP A 76 1.99 5.20 -5.95
N ASN A 77 1.57 3.98 -5.62
CA ASN A 77 2.47 2.83 -5.46
C ASN A 77 3.61 3.08 -4.45
N THR A 78 3.32 3.87 -3.42
CA THR A 78 4.24 4.17 -2.31
C THR A 78 3.72 3.65 -0.97
N CYS A 79 2.65 2.85 -0.98
CA CYS A 79 2.05 2.31 0.24
C CYS A 79 2.99 1.29 0.90
N ASN A 80 3.39 1.59 2.13
CA ASN A 80 4.26 0.74 2.94
C ASN A 80 3.50 -0.19 3.91
N CYS A 81 2.20 -0.41 3.71
CA CYS A 81 1.45 -1.34 4.57
C CYS A 81 1.87 -2.79 4.28
N ARG A 82 1.79 -3.66 5.30
CA ARG A 82 2.20 -5.08 5.19
C ARG A 82 1.51 -5.81 4.02
N SER A 83 0.25 -5.49 3.75
CA SER A 83 -0.51 -6.13 2.68
C SER A 83 -0.04 -5.69 1.29
N CYS A 84 0.29 -4.40 1.10
CA CYS A 84 0.77 -3.86 -0.17
C CYS A 84 2.19 -4.32 -0.48
N LEU A 85 3.08 -4.32 0.52
CA LEU A 85 4.44 -4.81 0.34
C LEU A 85 4.51 -6.30 -0.03
N ARG A 86 3.47 -7.08 0.33
CA ARG A 86 3.33 -8.50 -0.08
C ARG A 86 2.72 -8.67 -1.46
N LEU A 87 2.04 -7.66 -1.99
CA LEU A 87 1.49 -7.67 -3.34
C LEU A 87 2.56 -7.29 -4.37
N ASP A 88 3.53 -6.45 -4.00
CA ASP A 88 4.65 -6.02 -4.87
C ASP A 88 5.54 -7.17 -5.37
N THR A 89 5.48 -8.38 -4.77
CA THR A 89 6.11 -9.57 -5.35
C THR A 89 5.49 -10.05 -6.66
N LYS A 90 4.36 -9.46 -7.08
CA LYS A 90 3.72 -9.75 -8.37
C LYS A 90 3.51 -8.45 -9.15
N MET A 91 4.60 -7.79 -9.55
CA MET A 91 4.54 -6.69 -10.53
C MET A 91 4.12 -7.22 -11.90
N GLU A 92 2.81 -7.43 -12.10
CA GLU A 92 2.27 -7.65 -13.43
C GLU A 92 2.54 -6.39 -14.29
N GLY A 93 3.30 -6.56 -15.38
CA GLY A 93 3.61 -5.49 -16.32
C GLY A 93 5.07 -5.01 -16.32
N ILE A 94 5.92 -5.44 -15.37
CA ILE A 94 7.36 -5.44 -15.65
C ILE A 94 7.59 -6.64 -16.56
N ASN A 95 7.97 -6.37 -17.81
CA ASN A 95 8.48 -7.41 -18.67
C ASN A 95 9.79 -7.90 -18.03
N SER A 96 9.73 -9.02 -17.31
CA SER A 96 10.90 -9.66 -16.71
C SER A 96 11.95 -10.05 -17.75
N ASN A 97 11.57 -10.00 -19.04
CA ASN A 97 12.42 -10.26 -20.20
C ASN A 97 12.89 -8.97 -20.87
N LEU A 98 12.91 -7.82 -20.18
CA LEU A 98 13.53 -6.60 -20.71
C LEU A 98 15.05 -6.82 -20.80
N GLU A 99 15.51 -7.30 -21.95
CA GLU A 99 16.93 -7.34 -22.28
C GLU A 99 17.39 -5.92 -22.60
N VAL A 100 18.07 -5.29 -21.64
CA VAL A 100 18.76 -4.01 -21.82
C VAL A 100 20.22 -4.30 -22.11
N SER A 101 20.79 -3.66 -23.13
CA SER A 101 22.22 -3.84 -23.42
C SER A 101 23.08 -3.31 -22.26
N LYS A 102 24.31 -3.82 -22.12
CA LYS A 102 25.26 -3.31 -21.10
C LYS A 102 25.50 -1.81 -21.26
N ASP A 103 25.56 -1.31 -22.48
CA ASP A 103 25.77 0.11 -22.77
C ASP A 103 24.58 0.97 -22.31
N GLU A 104 23.35 0.57 -22.61
CA GLU A 104 22.14 1.26 -22.12
C GLU A 104 22.07 1.25 -20.60
N GLN A 105 22.44 0.14 -19.95
CA GLN A 105 22.48 0.06 -18.49
C GLN A 105 23.52 1.03 -17.89
N ILE A 106 24.69 1.17 -18.50
CA ILE A 106 25.71 2.16 -18.11
C ILE A 106 25.19 3.58 -18.30
N GLN A 107 24.52 3.89 -19.43
CA GLN A 107 23.98 5.21 -19.69
C GLN A 107 22.88 5.59 -18.70
N CYS A 108 21.95 4.68 -18.42
CA CYS A 108 20.93 4.86 -17.40
C CYS A 108 21.57 5.13 -16.02
N SER A 109 22.59 4.36 -15.65
CA SER A 109 23.30 4.53 -14.38
C SER A 109 23.97 5.91 -14.28
N LYS A 110 24.67 6.34 -15.34
CA LYS A 110 25.29 7.68 -15.41
C LYS A 110 24.23 8.79 -15.26
N TYR A 111 23.11 8.67 -15.97
CA TYR A 111 22.02 9.62 -15.89
C TYR A 111 21.45 9.73 -14.47
N ILE A 112 21.18 8.60 -13.81
CA ILE A 112 20.69 8.58 -12.43
C ILE A 112 21.67 9.29 -11.49
N VAL A 113 22.96 8.93 -11.56
CA VAL A 113 24.00 9.56 -10.73
C VAL A 113 24.04 11.07 -10.96
N GLN A 114 24.05 11.53 -12.22
CA GLN A 114 24.07 12.95 -12.54
C GLN A 114 22.84 13.69 -12.01
N ARG A 115 21.65 13.08 -12.08
CA ARG A 115 20.41 13.67 -11.57
C ARG A 115 20.36 13.74 -10.05
N LEU A 116 20.92 12.74 -9.37
CA LEU A 116 20.95 12.69 -7.91
C LEU A 116 22.08 13.52 -7.30
N LEU A 117 23.16 13.75 -8.05
CA LEU A 117 24.37 14.42 -7.56
C LEU A 117 24.12 15.77 -6.87
N PRO A 118 23.26 16.69 -7.38
CA PRO A 118 22.99 17.96 -6.71
C PRO A 118 22.42 17.75 -5.29
N TYR A 119 21.45 16.85 -5.16
CA TYR A 119 20.82 16.54 -3.87
C TYR A 119 21.78 15.83 -2.92
N LEU A 120 22.62 14.92 -3.44
CA LEU A 120 23.61 14.22 -2.62
C LEU A 120 24.67 15.18 -2.04
N LYS A 121 25.00 16.26 -2.77
CA LYS A 121 25.90 17.31 -2.26
C LYS A 121 25.29 18.13 -1.13
N GLU A 122 23.97 18.27 -1.10
CA GLU A 122 23.25 19.01 -0.05
C GLU A 122 23.07 18.20 1.25
N ILE A 123 23.35 16.89 1.22
CA ILE A 123 23.22 16.00 2.38
C ILE A 123 24.51 15.99 3.26
N ASN A 124 25.57 16.68 2.83
CA ASN A 124 26.84 16.81 3.55
C ASN A 124 26.92 18.11 4.36
#